data_AF-A0A2P4XMD6-F1
#
_entry.id   AF-A0A2P4XMD6-F1
#
_cell.length_a   1.000
_cell.length_b   1.000
_cell.length_c   1.000
_cell.angle_alpha   90.00
_cell.angle_beta   90.00
_cell.angle_gamma   90.00
#
_symmetry.space_group_name_H-M   'P 1'
#
loop_
_entity.id
_entity.type
_entity.pdbx_description
1 polymer ?
#
loop_
_entity_poly.entity_id
_entity_poly.type
_entity_poly.pdbx_seq_one_letter_code
_entity_poly.pdbx_strand_id
1 'polypeptide(L)'
;MGRLDLVLLGQNGQKLLDLTASATSVRDLWVQTLEELCLPGQAEQSEADAKSLMGKLEKQHEKQKEQYWKDRTEELEQRRLDAEERKKKIGVIGMKYTAQAMARR
;
A
#
# COMPACT_ATOMS: atom_id res chain seq x y z
N MET A 1 6.77 41.29 4.50
CA MET A 1 7.44 41.73 3.27
C MET A 1 7.73 40.49 2.43
N GLY A 2 7.06 40.30 1.29
CA GLY A 2 7.26 39.12 0.43
C GLY A 2 8.49 39.26 -0.46
N ARG A 3 9.10 38.14 -0.90
CA ARG A 3 10.20 38.17 -1.88
C ARG A 3 9.71 38.77 -3.20
N LEU A 4 10.49 39.70 -3.75
CA LEU A 4 10.24 40.34 -5.03
C LEU A 4 11.00 39.68 -6.19
N ASP A 5 12.04 38.91 -5.87
CA ASP A 5 12.90 38.29 -6.86
C ASP A 5 12.30 36.98 -7.38
N LEU A 6 12.45 36.76 -8.69
CA LEU A 6 12.08 35.56 -9.42
C LEU A 6 13.24 35.16 -10.31
N VAL A 7 13.78 33.96 -10.08
CA VAL A 7 14.86 33.39 -10.88
C VAL A 7 14.32 32.24 -11.71
N LEU A 8 14.52 32.28 -13.02
CA LEU A 8 14.20 31.18 -13.92
C LEU A 8 15.48 30.43 -14.28
N LEU A 9 15.46 29.12 -14.03
CA LEU A 9 16.55 28.21 -14.34
C LEU A 9 16.19 27.36 -15.55
N GLY A 10 17.17 27.08 -16.40
CA GLY A 10 17.08 26.05 -17.43
C GLY A 10 17.13 24.65 -16.83
N GLN A 11 16.78 23.64 -17.62
CA GLN A 11 16.78 22.24 -17.19
C GLN A 11 18.18 21.74 -16.77
N ASN A 12 19.24 22.37 -17.26
CA ASN A 12 20.63 22.12 -16.88
C ASN A 12 21.06 22.85 -15.60
N GLY A 13 20.14 23.55 -14.92
CA GLY A 13 20.42 24.38 -13.73
C GLY A 13 21.07 25.72 -14.05
N GLN A 14 21.30 26.05 -15.33
CA GLN A 14 21.83 27.35 -15.71
C GLN A 14 20.79 28.44 -15.47
N LYS A 15 21.20 29.54 -14.86
CA LYS A 15 20.34 30.71 -14.69
C LYS A 15 20.06 31.35 -16.05
N LEU A 16 18.79 31.39 -16.44
CA LEU A 16 18.32 31.98 -17.70
C LEU A 16 17.85 33.41 -17.51
N LEU A 17 17.13 33.67 -16.41
CA LEU A 17 16.53 34.97 -16.13
C LEU A 17 16.57 35.28 -14.64
N ASP A 18 16.79 36.56 -14.33
CA ASP A 18 16.62 37.14 -13.00
C ASP A 18 15.72 38.36 -13.13
N LEU A 19 14.62 38.36 -12.39
CA LEU A 19 13.63 39.44 -12.41
C LEU A 19 13.34 39.87 -10.99
N THR A 20 13.29 41.19 -10.78
CA THR A 20 12.80 41.77 -9.52
C THR A 20 11.49 42.49 -9.81
N ALA A 21 10.41 42.06 -9.17
CA ALA A 21 9.10 42.67 -9.33
C ALA A 21 9.00 43.99 -8.54
N SER A 22 8.21 44.93 -9.05
CA SER A 22 7.90 46.19 -8.36
C SER A 22 7.00 46.00 -7.12
N ALA A 23 6.23 44.92 -7.08
CA ALA A 23 5.36 44.53 -5.97
C ALA A 23 5.20 43.00 -5.89
N THR A 24 4.90 42.48 -4.71
CA THR A 24 4.74 41.04 -4.49
C THR A 24 3.60 40.45 -5.32
N SER A 25 2.48 41.17 -5.47
CA SER A 25 1.34 40.75 -6.29
C SER A 25 1.70 40.55 -7.77
N VAL A 26 2.62 41.37 -8.30
CA VAL A 26 3.11 41.25 -9.68
C VAL A 26 3.96 39.99 -9.83
N ARG A 27 4.83 39.70 -8.86
CA ARG A 27 5.63 38.46 -8.85
C ARG A 27 4.74 37.23 -8.78
N ASP A 28 3.73 37.26 -7.91
CA ASP A 28 2.79 36.15 -7.73
C ASP A 28 2.00 35.89 -9.03
N LEU A 29 1.57 36.95 -9.73
CA LEU A 29 0.92 36.82 -11.03
C LEU A 29 1.84 36.16 -12.06
N TRP A 30 3.12 36.56 -12.14
CA TRP A 30 4.08 35.92 -13.06
C TRP A 30 4.24 34.43 -12.77
N VAL A 31 4.36 34.04 -11.50
CA VAL A 31 4.48 32.63 -11.10
C VAL A 31 3.22 31.85 -11.52
N GLN A 32 2.03 32.38 -11.21
CA GLN A 32 0.77 31.73 -11.57
C GLN A 32 0.64 31.54 -13.10
N THR A 33 0.94 32.57 -13.88
CA THR A 33 0.88 32.46 -15.35
C THR A 33 1.89 31.44 -15.88
N LEU A 34 3.09 31.37 -15.30
CA LEU A 34 4.09 30.36 -15.69
C LEU A 34 3.63 28.94 -15.32
N GLU A 35 3.02 28.74 -14.16
CA GLU A 35 2.41 27.46 -13.78
C GLU A 35 1.34 27.05 -14.80
N GLU A 36 0.42 27.96 -15.13
CA GLU A 36 -0.64 27.72 -16.13
C GLU A 36 -0.09 27.38 -17.52
N LEU A 37 1.07 27.94 -17.92
CA LEU A 37 1.73 27.64 -19.19
C LEU A 37 2.54 26.33 -19.17
N CYS A 38 3.02 25.90 -18.01
CA CYS A 38 3.76 24.65 -17.84
C CYS A 38 2.84 23.43 -17.64
N LEU A 39 1.62 23.63 -17.16
CA LEU A 39 0.61 22.59 -16.92
C LEU A 39 -0.11 21.98 -18.16
N PRO A 40 -0.23 22.61 -19.34
CA PRO A 40 -1.05 22.07 -20.42
C PRO A 40 -0.42 20.83 -21.09
N GLY A 41 0.82 20.47 -20.75
CA GLY A 41 1.48 19.22 -21.17
C GLY A 41 1.54 18.11 -20.12
N GLN A 42 1.15 18.35 -18.86
CA GLN A 42 1.24 17.35 -17.79
C GLN A 42 -0.04 16.51 -17.59
N ALA A 43 -1.17 16.94 -18.14
CA ALA A 43 -2.44 16.20 -18.01
C ALA A 43 -2.36 14.80 -18.64
N GLU A 44 -1.76 14.66 -19.83
CA GLU A 44 -1.64 13.35 -20.50
C GLU A 44 -0.64 12.41 -19.80
N GLN A 45 0.46 12.94 -19.26
CA GLN A 45 1.42 12.16 -18.46
C GLN A 45 0.83 11.72 -17.12
N SER A 46 0.09 12.60 -16.44
CA SER A 46 -0.60 12.28 -15.20
C SER A 46 -1.67 11.19 -15.36
N GLU A 47 -2.37 11.14 -16.50
CA GLU A 47 -3.43 10.15 -16.71
C GLU A 47 -2.86 8.74 -16.98
N ALA A 48 -1.76 8.66 -17.74
CA ALA A 48 -1.04 7.41 -17.98
C ALA A 48 -0.40 6.88 -16.69
N ASP A 49 0.20 7.75 -15.88
CA ASP A 49 0.79 7.38 -14.60
C ASP A 49 -0.28 6.98 -13.56
N ALA A 50 -1.44 7.64 -13.56
CA ALA A 50 -2.57 7.26 -12.72
C ALA A 50 -3.14 5.88 -13.07
N LYS A 51 -3.30 5.57 -14.37
CA LYS A 51 -3.72 4.23 -14.84
C LYS A 51 -2.71 3.15 -14.48
N SER A 52 -1.41 3.44 -14.63
CA SER A 52 -0.32 2.55 -14.23
C SER A 52 -0.30 2.28 -12.72
N LEU A 53 -0.56 3.31 -11.91
CA LEU A 53 -0.63 3.20 -10.45
C LEU A 53 -1.85 2.39 -10.00
N MET A 54 -3.03 2.64 -10.59
CA MET A 54 -4.24 1.84 -10.33
C MET A 54 -4.03 0.35 -10.62
N GLY A 55 -3.44 0.02 -11.77
CA GLY A 55 -3.16 -1.38 -12.12
C GLY A 55 -2.16 -2.07 -11.18
N LYS A 56 -1.22 -1.32 -10.58
CA LYS A 56 -0.32 -1.85 -9.55
C LYS A 56 -1.03 -2.07 -8.22
N LEU A 57 -1.93 -1.16 -7.83
CA LEU A 57 -2.76 -1.27 -6.63
C LEU A 57 -3.71 -2.47 -6.68
N GLU A 58 -4.38 -2.69 -7.82
CA GLU A 58 -5.25 -3.86 -8.02
C GLU A 58 -4.50 -5.18 -7.87
N LYS A 59 -3.32 -5.29 -8.50
CA LYS A 59 -2.44 -6.47 -8.35
C LYS A 59 -1.99 -6.68 -6.90
N GLN A 60 -1.76 -5.60 -6.15
CA GLN A 60 -1.40 -5.70 -4.75
C GLN A 60 -2.57 -6.20 -3.90
N HIS A 61 -3.79 -5.71 -4.19
CA HIS A 61 -5.01 -6.13 -3.51
C HIS A 61 -5.33 -7.62 -3.78
N GLU A 62 -5.14 -8.09 -5.01
CA GLU A 62 -5.27 -9.52 -5.35
C GLU A 62 -4.28 -10.39 -4.56
N LYS A 63 -3.01 -9.99 -4.49
CA LYS A 63 -2.00 -10.70 -3.69
C LYS A 63 -2.34 -10.76 -2.20
N GLN A 64 -2.85 -9.66 -1.64
CA GLN A 64 -3.27 -9.64 -0.22
C GLN A 64 -4.45 -10.57 0.02
N LYS A 65 -5.40 -10.62 -0.92
CA LYS A 65 -6.54 -11.53 -0.84
C LYS A 65 -6.08 -12.99 -0.90
N GLU A 66 -5.19 -13.34 -1.83
CA GLU A 66 -4.61 -14.69 -1.92
C GLU A 66 -3.89 -15.09 -0.63
N GLN A 67 -3.07 -14.20 -0.07
CA GLN A 67 -2.37 -14.45 1.20
C GLN A 67 -3.37 -14.68 2.35
N TYR A 68 -4.40 -13.85 2.45
CA TYR A 68 -5.44 -14.01 3.46
C TYR A 68 -6.13 -15.37 3.37
N TRP A 69 -6.49 -15.83 2.16
CA TRP A 69 -7.11 -17.15 1.98
C TRP A 69 -6.16 -18.28 2.33
N LYS A 70 -4.87 -18.14 2.02
CA LYS A 70 -3.85 -19.12 2.38
C LYS A 70 -3.71 -19.24 3.89
N ASP A 71 -3.52 -18.12 4.58
CA ASP A 71 -3.38 -18.08 6.04
C ASP A 71 -4.62 -18.63 6.73
N ARG A 72 -5.82 -18.30 6.23
CA ARG A 72 -7.10 -18.81 6.73
C ARG A 72 -7.21 -20.33 6.58
N THR A 73 -6.73 -20.87 5.47
CA THR A 73 -6.77 -22.31 5.20
C THR A 73 -5.80 -23.06 6.11
N GLU A 74 -4.59 -22.54 6.28
CA GLU A 74 -3.59 -23.08 7.21
C GLU A 74 -4.09 -23.05 8.66
N GLU A 75 -4.73 -21.95 9.10
CA GLU A 75 -5.33 -21.84 10.43
C GLU A 75 -6.41 -22.91 10.66
N LEU A 76 -7.26 -23.16 9.66
CA LEU A 76 -8.31 -24.18 9.73
C LEU A 76 -7.75 -25.60 9.76
N GLU A 77 -6.71 -25.89 8.98
CA GLU A 77 -6.02 -27.18 9.01
C GLU A 77 -5.34 -27.44 10.36
N GLN A 78 -4.65 -26.45 10.91
CA GLN A 78 -4.05 -26.58 12.25
C GLN A 78 -5.09 -26.86 13.31
N ARG A 79 -6.25 -26.16 13.29
CA ARG A 79 -7.35 -26.45 14.22
C ARG A 79 -7.90 -27.86 14.07
N ARG A 80 -7.92 -28.40 12.84
CA ARG A 80 -8.35 -29.79 12.61
C ARG A 80 -7.37 -30.78 13.22
N LEU A 81 -6.07 -30.56 13.00
CA LEU A 81 -5.00 -31.39 13.56
C LEU A 81 -5.01 -31.37 15.09
N ASP A 82 -5.15 -30.18 15.70
CA ASP A 82 -5.26 -30.04 17.16
C ASP A 82 -6.48 -30.77 17.73
N ALA A 83 -7.62 -30.71 17.05
CA ALA A 83 -8.82 -31.42 17.45
C ALA A 83 -8.65 -32.95 17.31
N GLU A 84 -8.00 -33.43 16.25
CA GLU A 84 -7.65 -34.84 16.06
C GLU A 84 -6.68 -35.33 17.15
N GLU A 85 -5.66 -34.55 17.50
CA GLU A 85 -4.74 -34.86 18.59
C GLU A 85 -5.45 -34.94 19.95
N ARG A 86 -6.33 -33.98 20.25
CA ARG A 86 -7.12 -33.98 21.49
C ARG A 86 -8.03 -35.21 21.56
N LYS A 87 -8.70 -35.55 20.45
CA LYS A 87 -9.50 -36.79 20.36
C LYS A 87 -8.66 -38.03 20.57
N LYS A 88 -7.45 -38.10 19.99
CA LYS A 88 -6.52 -39.23 20.18
C LYS A 88 -6.09 -39.36 21.63
N LYS A 89 -5.72 -38.25 22.29
CA LYS A 89 -5.32 -38.23 23.72
C LYS A 89 -6.46 -38.70 24.63
N ILE A 90 -7.70 -38.23 24.38
CA ILE A 90 -8.88 -38.61 25.18
C ILE A 90 -9.26 -40.09 24.93
N GLY A 91 -9.24 -40.56 23.68
CA GLY A 91 -9.55 -41.95 23.34
C GLY A 91 -8.61 -42.96 24.01
N VAL A 92 -7.31 -42.65 24.09
CA VAL A 92 -6.32 -43.51 24.76
C VAL A 92 -6.55 -43.59 26.27
N ILE A 93 -6.95 -42.49 26.91
CA ILE A 93 -7.24 -42.47 28.35
C ILE A 93 -8.54 -43.24 28.64
N GLY A 94 -9.60 -43.00 27.86
CA GLY A 94 -10.88 -43.72 27.99
C GLY A 94 -10.73 -45.23 27.78
N MET A 95 -9.88 -45.66 26.84
CA MET A 95 -9.56 -47.07 26.61
C MET A 95 -8.83 -47.73 27.80
N LYS A 96 -7.93 -47.02 28.50
CA LYS A 96 -7.27 -47.57 29.69
C LYS A 96 -8.26 -47.88 30.80
N TYR A 97 -9.20 -46.97 31.07
CA TYR A 97 -10.22 -47.17 32.11
C TYR A 97 -11.27 -48.23 31.71
N THR A 98 -11.66 -48.30 30.44
CA THR A 98 -12.55 -49.38 29.97
C THR A 98 -11.88 -50.74 29.98
N ALA A 99 -10.61 -50.86 29.60
CA ALA A 99 -9.86 -52.11 29.72
C ALA A 99 -9.71 -52.55 31.19
N GLN A 100 -9.47 -51.61 32.10
CA GLN A 100 -9.36 -51.89 33.53
C GLN A 100 -10.70 -52.31 34.16
N ALA A 101 -11.82 -51.78 33.68
CA ALA A 101 -13.16 -52.20 34.07
C ALA A 101 -13.54 -53.58 33.51
N MET A 102 -13.12 -53.91 32.27
CA MET A 102 -13.34 -55.24 31.69
C MET A 102 -12.46 -56.33 32.33
N ALA A 103 -11.25 -56.00 32.77
CA ALA A 103 -10.35 -56.94 33.44
C ALA A 103 -10.76 -57.28 34.89
N ARG A 104 -11.69 -56.51 35.47
CA ARG A 104 -12.25 -56.71 36.82
C ARG A 104 -13.63 -57.39 36.80
N ARG A 105 -14.03 -57.95 35.67
CA ARG A 105 -15.24 -58.75 35.50
C ARG A 105 -14.88 -60.23 35.40
#